data_AF-A0A7V9IGY9-F1
#
_entry.id   AF-A0A7V9IGY9-F1
#
_cell.length_a   1.000
_cell.length_b   1.000
_cell.length_c   1.000
_cell.angle_alpha   90.00
_cell.angle_beta   90.00
_cell.angle_gamma   90.00
#
_symmetry.space_group_name_H-M   'P 1'
#
loop_
_entity.id
_entity.type
_entity.pdbx_description
1 polymer ?
#
loop_
_entity_poly.entity_id
_entity_poly.type
_entity_poly.pdbx_seq_one_letter_code
_entity_poly.pdbx_strand_id
1 'polypeptide(L)'
;MVRVIVAGALVLALVAAGRWLSGRSDDTSKEISRSITTPIDLAARAEAEANVRSAMSAAQVYFADHGTYAGISTPALRGLDAGVSPTVQVFPTAGGYCLTATVRGVTVHNDAPAAGVVDGPC
;
A
#
# COMPACT_ATOMS: atom_id res chain seq x y z
N MET A 1 -41.24 48.54 5.45
CA MET A 1 -40.81 47.79 4.24
C MET A 1 -39.29 47.80 4.05
N VAL A 2 -38.60 48.95 4.13
CA VAL A 2 -37.12 49.06 3.98
C VAL A 2 -36.30 48.18 4.94
N ARG A 3 -36.72 48.02 6.20
CA ARG A 3 -35.99 47.23 7.21
C ARG A 3 -35.89 45.72 6.92
N VAL A 4 -36.86 45.15 6.21
CA VAL A 4 -36.89 43.70 5.88
C VAL A 4 -35.92 43.38 4.73
N ILE A 5 -35.78 44.30 3.78
CA ILE A 5 -34.88 44.16 2.62
C ILE A 5 -33.41 44.20 3.08
N VAL A 6 -33.08 45.10 4.02
CA VAL A 6 -31.72 45.21 4.59
C VAL A 6 -31.35 43.95 5.37
N ALA A 7 -32.27 43.38 6.14
CA ALA A 7 -32.03 42.14 6.87
C ALA A 7 -31.81 40.94 5.93
N GLY A 8 -32.59 40.82 4.85
CA GLY A 8 -32.45 39.74 3.86
C GLY A 8 -31.12 39.81 3.10
N ALA A 9 -30.69 41.02 2.71
CA ALA A 9 -29.41 41.22 2.02
C ALA A 9 -28.20 40.86 2.90
N LEU A 10 -28.26 41.16 4.20
CA LEU A 10 -27.18 40.89 5.15
C LEU A 10 -27.03 39.38 5.41
N VAL A 11 -28.14 38.66 5.52
CA VAL A 11 -28.12 37.19 5.66
C VAL A 11 -27.53 36.52 4.41
N LEU A 12 -27.93 36.95 3.21
CA LEU A 12 -27.38 36.40 1.97
C LEU A 12 -25.88 36.66 1.82
N ALA A 13 -25.41 37.86 2.19
CA ALA A 13 -24.00 38.20 2.17
C ALA A 13 -23.18 37.33 3.15
N LEU A 14 -23.71 37.07 4.34
CA LEU A 14 -23.05 36.19 5.33
C LEU A 14 -23.01 34.73 4.87
N VAL A 15 -24.08 34.22 4.26
CA VAL A 15 -24.09 32.85 3.70
C VAL A 15 -23.12 32.71 2.54
N ALA A 16 -23.06 33.71 1.65
CA ALA A 16 -22.09 33.73 0.55
C ALA A 16 -20.65 33.80 1.06
N ALA A 17 -20.37 34.65 2.05
CA ALA A 17 -19.06 34.75 2.68
C ALA A 17 -18.67 33.45 3.39
N GLY A 18 -19.60 32.80 4.10
CA GLY A 18 -19.38 31.50 4.73
C GLY A 18 -19.02 30.41 3.71
N ARG A 19 -19.76 30.32 2.60
CA ARG A 19 -19.44 29.36 1.52
C ARG A 19 -18.10 29.64 0.85
N TRP A 20 -17.75 30.91 0.66
CA TRP A 20 -16.47 31.30 0.07
C TRP A 20 -15.28 30.97 0.99
N LEU A 21 -15.44 31.16 2.31
CA LEU A 21 -14.41 30.86 3.29
C LEU A 21 -14.16 29.34 3.44
N SER A 22 -15.23 28.53 3.40
CA SER A 22 -15.11 27.06 3.52
C SER A 22 -14.34 26.42 2.36
N GLY A 23 -14.52 26.92 1.13
CA GLY A 23 -13.84 26.35 -0.05
C GLY A 23 -12.30 26.46 0.00
N ARG A 24 -11.76 27.47 0.70
CA ARG A 24 -10.30 27.67 0.81
C ARG A 24 -9.61 26.66 1.74
N SER A 25 -10.36 26.04 2.66
CA SER A 25 -9.81 25.10 3.64
C SER A 25 -9.55 23.70 3.06
N ASP A 26 -10.30 23.32 2.02
CA ASP A 26 -10.18 22.01 1.39
C ASP A 26 -8.91 21.88 0.55
N ASP A 27 -8.46 22.97 -0.07
CA ASP A 27 -7.27 22.96 -0.93
C ASP A 27 -5.98 22.77 -0.12
N THR A 28 -5.84 23.48 1.02
CA THR A 28 -4.69 23.33 1.92
C THR A 28 -4.61 21.93 2.53
N SER A 29 -5.76 21.32 2.85
CA SER A 29 -5.80 19.97 3.42
C SER A 29 -5.28 18.92 2.44
N LYS A 30 -5.65 19.02 1.16
CA LYS A 30 -5.21 18.10 0.10
C LYS A 30 -3.71 18.21 -0.18
N GLU A 31 -3.16 19.42 -0.11
CA GLU A 31 -1.73 19.66 -0.32
C GLU A 31 -0.87 19.04 0.80
N ILE A 32 -1.28 19.25 2.06
CA ILE A 32 -0.61 18.67 3.23
C ILE A 32 -0.67 17.14 3.18
N SER A 33 -1.83 16.56 2.83
CA SER A 33 -1.94 15.12 2.64
C SER A 33 -1.02 14.61 1.54
N ARG A 34 -0.95 15.25 0.37
CA ARG A 34 -0.04 14.81 -0.72
C ARG A 34 1.44 14.87 -0.34
N SER A 35 1.84 15.90 0.41
CA SER A 35 3.22 16.10 0.83
C SER A 35 3.71 14.99 1.77
N ILE A 36 2.82 14.44 2.60
CA ILE A 36 3.15 13.40 3.58
C ILE A 36 2.89 11.99 3.03
N THR A 37 1.84 11.79 2.26
CA THR A 37 1.44 10.47 1.74
C THR A 37 2.42 9.91 0.71
N THR A 38 2.89 10.73 -0.23
CA THR A 38 3.80 10.25 -1.31
C THR A 38 5.13 9.64 -0.81
N PRO A 39 5.89 10.25 0.12
CA PRO A 39 7.11 9.62 0.64
C PRO A 39 6.81 8.39 1.51
N ILE A 40 5.67 8.39 2.23
CA ILE A 40 5.25 7.24 3.04
C ILE A 40 4.95 6.03 2.15
N ASP A 41 4.27 6.24 1.03
CA ASP A 41 3.93 5.16 0.09
C ASP A 41 5.18 4.58 -0.58
N LEU A 42 6.16 5.43 -0.94
CA LEU A 42 7.44 4.99 -1.49
C LEU A 42 8.25 4.17 -0.47
N ALA A 43 8.31 4.61 0.78
CA ALA A 43 8.99 3.88 1.85
C ALA A 43 8.30 2.53 2.12
N ALA A 44 6.97 2.52 2.16
CA ALA A 44 6.18 1.30 2.34
C ALA A 44 6.39 0.31 1.19
N ARG A 45 6.42 0.80 -0.05
CA ARG A 45 6.72 -0.01 -1.25
C ARG A 45 8.13 -0.61 -1.18
N ALA A 46 9.14 0.18 -0.82
CA ALA A 46 10.51 -0.30 -0.69
C ALA A 46 10.65 -1.38 0.40
N GLU A 47 9.97 -1.21 1.53
CA GLU A 47 9.94 -2.21 2.61
C GLU A 47 9.21 -3.49 2.17
N ALA A 48 8.07 -3.38 1.48
CA ALA A 48 7.35 -4.53 0.95
C ALA A 48 8.18 -5.30 -0.09
N GLU A 49 8.87 -4.59 -0.99
CA GLU A 49 9.79 -5.19 -1.97
C GLU A 49 10.98 -5.89 -1.28
N ALA A 50 11.55 -5.29 -0.24
CA ALA A 50 12.63 -5.91 0.53
C ALA A 50 12.16 -7.20 1.21
N ASN A 51 10.95 -7.20 1.77
CA ASN A 51 10.34 -8.37 2.39
C ASN A 51 10.07 -9.49 1.38
N VAL A 52 9.57 -9.16 0.18
CA VAL A 52 9.42 -10.17 -0.89
C VAL A 52 10.79 -10.69 -1.33
N ARG A 53 11.80 -9.84 -1.47
CA ARG A 53 13.15 -10.24 -1.91
C ARG A 53 13.85 -11.17 -0.92
N SER A 54 13.66 -10.98 0.40
CA SER A 54 14.19 -11.95 1.38
C SER A 54 13.52 -13.31 1.23
N ALA A 55 12.20 -13.34 1.00
CA ALA A 55 11.47 -14.57 0.73
C ALA A 55 11.84 -15.24 -0.61
N MET A 56 12.18 -14.46 -1.64
CA MET A 56 12.68 -15.00 -2.92
C MET A 56 13.99 -15.77 -2.73
N SER A 57 14.87 -15.31 -1.83
CA SER A 57 16.09 -16.02 -1.49
C SER A 57 15.78 -17.35 -0.80
N ALA A 58 14.89 -17.34 0.21
CA ALA A 58 14.43 -18.56 0.89
C ALA A 58 13.74 -19.55 -0.07
N ALA A 59 12.97 -19.06 -1.04
CA ALA A 59 12.32 -19.90 -2.06
C ALA A 59 13.34 -20.59 -2.97
N GLN A 60 14.45 -19.93 -3.31
CA GLN A 60 15.53 -20.57 -4.07
C GLN A 60 16.20 -21.70 -3.27
N VAL A 61 16.42 -21.49 -1.97
CA VAL A 61 16.94 -22.53 -1.07
C VAL A 61 15.95 -23.71 -1.01
N TYR A 62 14.64 -23.43 -0.87
CA TYR A 62 13.61 -24.46 -0.86
C TYR A 62 13.69 -25.35 -2.11
N PHE A 63 13.82 -24.74 -3.29
CA PHE A 63 13.97 -25.47 -4.55
C PHE A 63 15.27 -26.27 -4.60
N ALA A 64 16.37 -25.73 -4.09
CA ALA A 64 17.64 -26.44 -4.04
C ALA A 64 17.55 -27.72 -3.18
N ASP A 65 16.80 -27.68 -2.08
CA ASP A 65 16.63 -28.82 -1.17
C ASP A 65 15.60 -29.85 -1.67
N HIS A 66 14.53 -29.41 -2.34
CA HIS A 66 13.40 -30.28 -2.70
C HIS A 66 13.35 -30.63 -4.20
N GLY A 67 14.06 -29.89 -5.05
CA GLY A 67 14.00 -30.01 -6.52
C GLY A 67 12.67 -29.53 -7.13
N THR A 68 11.76 -28.99 -6.32
CA THR A 68 10.43 -28.51 -6.74
C THR A 68 9.90 -27.45 -5.78
N TYR A 69 8.85 -26.72 -6.19
CA TYR A 69 8.08 -25.81 -5.34
C TYR A 69 6.83 -26.46 -4.72
N ALA A 70 6.59 -27.75 -4.99
CA ALA A 70 5.46 -28.46 -4.43
C ALA A 70 5.54 -28.53 -2.89
N GLY A 71 4.53 -27.99 -2.20
CA GLY A 71 4.49 -27.93 -0.73
C GLY A 71 5.13 -26.67 -0.13
N ILE A 72 5.59 -25.72 -0.96
CA ILE A 72 6.08 -24.44 -0.48
C ILE A 72 4.99 -23.71 0.32
N SER A 73 5.38 -23.14 1.45
CA SER A 73 4.48 -22.43 2.36
C SER A 73 5.26 -21.42 3.18
N THR A 74 4.57 -20.45 3.77
CA THR A 74 5.20 -19.45 4.65
C THR A 74 5.99 -20.09 5.81
N PRO A 75 5.47 -21.13 6.51
CA PRO A 75 6.25 -21.81 7.54
C PRO A 75 7.50 -22.51 7.00
N ALA A 76 7.42 -23.13 5.81
CA ALA A 76 8.57 -23.78 5.20
C ALA A 76 9.68 -22.79 4.88
N LEU A 77 9.34 -21.62 4.32
CA LEU A 77 10.32 -20.57 4.03
C LEU A 77 10.96 -19.99 5.29
N ARG A 78 10.18 -19.76 6.35
CA ARG A 78 10.71 -19.28 7.64
C ARG A 78 11.56 -20.31 8.37
N GLY A 79 11.31 -21.61 8.12
CA GLY A 79 12.14 -22.69 8.62
C GLY A 79 13.53 -22.72 7.97
N LEU A 80 13.63 -22.29 6.69
CA LEU A 80 14.89 -22.20 5.96
C LEU A 80 15.64 -20.89 6.27
N ASP A 81 14.92 -19.78 6.36
CA ASP A 81 15.48 -18.47 6.66
C ASP A 81 14.60 -17.71 7.65
N ALA A 82 15.11 -17.53 8.87
CA ALA A 82 14.45 -16.77 9.93
C ALA A 82 14.33 -15.26 9.61
N GLY A 83 15.06 -14.76 8.61
CA GLY A 83 14.98 -13.40 8.09
C GLY A 83 13.79 -13.14 7.17
N VAL A 84 13.00 -14.17 6.83
CA VAL A 84 11.76 -14.00 6.07
C VAL A 84 10.74 -13.25 6.93
N SER A 85 10.35 -12.06 6.46
CA SER A 85 9.48 -11.15 7.20
C SER A 85 8.14 -11.80 7.57
N PRO A 86 7.58 -11.47 8.76
CA PRO A 86 6.28 -11.96 9.17
C PRO A 86 5.13 -11.52 8.25
N THR A 87 5.31 -10.45 7.48
CA THR A 87 4.31 -9.91 6.55
C THR A 87 4.25 -10.67 5.23
N VAL A 88 5.22 -11.54 4.94
CA VAL A 88 5.25 -12.32 3.71
C VAL A 88 4.26 -13.47 3.79
N GLN A 89 3.45 -13.59 2.74
CA GLN A 89 2.56 -14.71 2.49
C GLN A 89 2.99 -15.44 1.21
N VAL A 90 2.82 -16.76 1.21
CA VAL A 90 3.20 -17.63 0.09
C VAL A 90 1.94 -18.34 -0.40
N PHE A 91 1.65 -18.21 -1.69
CA PHE A 91 0.57 -18.91 -2.36
C PHE A 91 1.18 -19.89 -3.37
N PRO A 92 1.06 -21.21 -3.17
CA PRO A 92 1.55 -22.17 -4.15
C PRO A 92 0.71 -22.09 -5.45
N THR A 93 1.38 -22.15 -6.59
CA THR A 93 0.74 -22.16 -7.92
C THR A 93 1.06 -23.45 -8.66
N ALA A 94 0.44 -23.67 -9.83
CA ALA A 94 0.74 -24.82 -10.67
C ALA A 94 2.18 -24.72 -11.23
N GLY A 95 3.14 -25.34 -10.53
CA GLY A 95 4.55 -25.37 -10.91
C GLY A 95 5.41 -24.25 -10.32
N GLY A 96 4.88 -23.43 -9.41
CA GLY A 96 5.59 -22.30 -8.82
C GLY A 96 4.96 -21.79 -7.52
N TYR A 97 5.10 -20.49 -7.30
CA TYR A 97 4.59 -19.81 -6.11
C TYR A 97 4.25 -18.36 -6.45
N CYS A 98 3.44 -17.71 -5.63
CA CYS A 98 3.33 -16.27 -5.56
C CYS A 98 3.69 -15.80 -4.14
N LEU A 99 4.71 -14.96 -4.02
CA LEU A 99 5.11 -14.31 -2.78
C LEU A 99 4.47 -12.94 -2.74
N THR A 100 3.79 -12.58 -1.66
CA THR A 100 3.27 -11.22 -1.49
C THR A 100 3.57 -10.69 -0.10
N ALA A 101 3.76 -9.38 -0.02
CA ALA A 101 3.90 -8.66 1.24
C ALA A 101 3.07 -7.37 1.19
N THR A 102 2.42 -7.07 2.31
CA THR A 102 1.69 -5.81 2.52
C THR A 102 2.35 -5.03 3.65
N VAL A 103 2.73 -3.78 3.36
CA VAL A 103 3.29 -2.84 4.34
C VAL A 103 2.51 -1.54 4.24
N ARG A 104 1.94 -1.09 5.36
CA ARG A 104 1.19 0.18 5.46
C ARG A 104 0.12 0.37 4.35
N GLY A 105 -0.49 -0.71 3.88
CA GLY A 105 -1.50 -0.71 2.82
C GLY A 105 -0.97 -0.84 1.39
N VAL A 106 0.35 -0.71 1.19
CA VAL A 106 1.00 -1.01 -0.09
C VAL A 106 1.26 -2.50 -0.17
N THR A 107 0.82 -3.13 -1.25
CA THR A 107 1.01 -4.57 -1.49
C THR A 107 1.82 -4.75 -2.76
N VAL A 108 2.82 -5.63 -2.70
CA VAL A 108 3.60 -6.06 -3.85
C VAL A 108 3.68 -7.58 -3.88
N HIS A 109 3.95 -8.15 -5.05
CA HIS A 109 4.11 -9.60 -5.19
C HIS A 109 5.16 -9.99 -6.23
N ASN A 110 5.50 -11.27 -6.22
CA ASN A 110 6.37 -11.94 -7.17
C ASN A 110 5.78 -13.31 -7.51
N ASP A 111 5.50 -13.56 -8.80
CA ASP A 111 4.84 -14.78 -9.29
C ASP A 111 5.77 -15.94 -9.65
N ALA A 112 7.08 -15.70 -9.68
CA ALA A 112 8.06 -16.70 -10.07
C ALA A 112 9.49 -16.28 -9.73
N PRO A 113 10.44 -17.23 -9.61
CA PRO A 113 11.85 -16.94 -9.33
C PRO A 113 12.51 -15.95 -10.29
N ALA A 114 12.11 -15.96 -11.56
CA ALA A 114 12.62 -15.07 -12.60
C ALA A 114 11.73 -13.84 -12.84
N ALA A 115 10.56 -13.77 -12.21
CA ALA A 115 9.69 -12.61 -12.31
C ALA A 115 10.24 -11.45 -11.47
N GLY A 116 9.89 -10.23 -11.86
CA GLY A 116 10.13 -9.05 -11.03
C GLY A 116 9.20 -9.02 -9.81
N VAL A 117 9.40 -8.02 -8.95
CA VAL A 117 8.42 -7.64 -7.94
C VAL A 117 7.52 -6.56 -8.54
N VAL A 118 6.22 -6.76 -8.51
CA VAL A 118 5.22 -5.84 -9.11
C VAL A 118 4.18 -5.44 -8.08
N ASP A 119 3.51 -4.31 -8.31
CA ASP A 119 2.50 -3.79 -7.38
C ASP A 119 1.20 -4.59 -7.48
N GLY A 120 0.52 -4.75 -6.35
CA GLY A 120 -0.71 -5.53 -6.20
C GLY A 120 -0.50 -6.85 -5.45
N PRO A 121 -1.60 -7.51 -5.07
CA PRO A 121 -1.55 -8.84 -4.46
C PRO A 121 -1.34 -9.93 -5.51
N CYS A 122 -1.01 -11.13 -5.03
CA CYS A 122 -1.37 -12.37 -5.72
C CYS A 122 -2.91 -12.48 -5.80
#